data_AF-A0AAE4LI68-F1
#
_entry.id   AF-A0AAE4LI68-F1
#
_cell.length_a   1.000
_cell.length_b   1.000
_cell.length_c   1.000
_cell.angle_alpha   90.00
_cell.angle_beta   90.00
_cell.angle_gamma   90.00
#
_symmetry.space_group_name_H-M   'P 1'
#
loop_
_entity.id
_entity.type
_entity.pdbx_description
1 polymer ?
#
loop_
_entity_poly.entity_id
_entity_poly.type
_entity_poly.pdbx_seq_one_letter_code
_entity_poly.pdbx_strand_id
1 'polypeptide(L)'
;MEVKSLLMVMATLTIAGCSQNEMTEMNPDTNRTIGLDVYTEVQTRGTETTTSTLKANAGFGIFAYQTSSAGWNSEKGNTTPNFMYNEHATWTSDSWGYTNLRFWPIDDKKITFFAYAPYESKPEVGTDQKITLSGQNAKGAPTITFEVKTSNNWKDMIDLVTDCHTAIQDQTNESNKGTVQFKFSHVLTQIAVSIRPRACFSPSYNKVKSQTKHVWLLTLL
;
A
#
# COMPACT_ATOMS: atom_id res chain seq x y z
N MET A 1 -53.84 -69.55 -10.05
CA MET A 1 -54.64 -69.25 -8.84
C MET A 1 -53.66 -68.83 -7.76
N GLU A 2 -53.91 -67.69 -7.14
CA GLU A 2 -53.48 -67.30 -5.78
C GLU A 2 -52.00 -66.92 -5.54
N VAL A 3 -51.83 -65.60 -5.41
CA VAL A 3 -50.96 -64.82 -4.52
C VAL A 3 -50.51 -65.49 -3.21
N LYS A 4 -49.29 -65.17 -2.76
CA LYS A 4 -48.76 -65.04 -1.37
C LYS A 4 -47.22 -65.01 -1.47
N SER A 5 -46.39 -64.25 -0.76
CA SER A 5 -46.46 -63.36 0.40
C SER A 5 -45.02 -62.77 0.50
N LEU A 6 -44.83 -61.45 0.52
CA LEU A 6 -44.47 -60.66 1.72
C LEU A 6 -43.06 -60.95 2.31
N LEU A 7 -42.12 -60.00 2.19
CA LEU A 7 -41.49 -59.30 3.32
C LEU A 7 -40.42 -58.29 2.84
N MET A 8 -40.71 -57.01 3.10
CA MET A 8 -39.80 -55.87 3.04
C MET A 8 -38.71 -55.97 4.11
N VAL A 9 -37.48 -55.57 3.76
CA VAL A 9 -36.46 -55.11 4.71
C VAL A 9 -36.05 -53.70 4.29
N MET A 10 -36.56 -52.70 5.01
CA MET A 10 -36.14 -51.31 4.88
C MET A 10 -35.03 -51.06 5.91
N ALA A 11 -33.80 -50.94 5.45
CA ALA A 11 -32.71 -50.41 6.26
C ALA A 11 -32.83 -48.87 6.23
N THR A 12 -33.30 -48.29 7.33
CA THR A 12 -33.34 -46.83 7.53
C THR A 12 -31.93 -46.33 7.86
N LEU A 13 -31.22 -45.76 6.89
CA LEU A 13 -30.12 -44.83 7.17
C LEU A 13 -30.73 -43.50 7.58
N THR A 14 -30.80 -43.23 8.88
CA THR A 14 -31.01 -41.88 9.39
C THR A 14 -29.73 -41.09 9.15
N ILE A 15 -29.62 -40.44 7.99
CA ILE A 15 -28.71 -39.30 7.86
C ILE A 15 -29.38 -38.20 8.67
N ALA A 16 -28.84 -37.95 9.87
CA ALA A 16 -29.05 -36.68 10.54
C ALA A 16 -28.50 -35.61 9.60
N GLY A 17 -29.39 -35.04 8.77
CA GLY A 17 -29.15 -33.79 8.09
C GLY A 17 -29.11 -32.71 9.16
N CYS A 18 -27.98 -32.61 9.85
CA CYS A 18 -27.62 -31.40 10.57
C CYS A 18 -27.81 -30.26 9.58
N SER A 19 -28.73 -29.37 9.94
CA SER A 19 -28.84 -27.97 9.53
C SER A 19 -27.88 -27.60 8.42
N GLN A 20 -28.44 -27.22 7.26
CA GLN A 20 -27.75 -26.40 6.27
C GLN A 20 -26.80 -25.44 7.00
N ASN A 21 -25.51 -25.75 6.98
CA ASN A 21 -24.52 -24.71 6.96
C ASN A 21 -24.80 -24.04 5.63
N GLU A 22 -25.53 -22.95 5.69
CA GLU A 22 -25.59 -21.94 4.65
C GLU A 22 -24.14 -21.54 4.39
N MET A 23 -23.50 -22.30 3.51
CA MET A 23 -22.36 -21.81 2.77
C MET A 23 -23.00 -20.75 1.92
N THR A 24 -22.97 -19.52 2.40
CA THR A 24 -23.05 -18.36 1.54
C THR A 24 -21.97 -18.59 0.50
N GLU A 25 -22.33 -19.20 -0.62
CA GLU A 25 -21.65 -19.04 -1.89
C GLU A 25 -21.63 -17.54 -2.11
N MET A 26 -20.56 -16.92 -1.62
CA MET A 26 -20.23 -15.55 -1.88
C MET A 26 -20.03 -15.51 -3.39
N ASN A 27 -21.09 -15.10 -4.10
CA ASN A 27 -21.04 -14.92 -5.53
C ASN A 27 -19.81 -14.05 -5.84
N PRO A 28 -18.79 -14.55 -6.56
CA PRO A 28 -17.58 -13.78 -6.82
C PRO A 28 -17.88 -12.48 -7.61
N ASP A 29 -19.06 -12.38 -8.24
CA ASP A 29 -19.50 -11.20 -8.98
C ASP A 29 -20.12 -10.08 -8.10
N THR A 30 -20.36 -10.30 -6.81
CA THR A 30 -20.98 -9.30 -5.92
C THR A 30 -20.01 -8.56 -4.99
N ASN A 31 -18.78 -9.05 -4.81
CA ASN A 31 -17.79 -8.37 -3.97
C ASN A 31 -16.87 -7.44 -4.79
N ARG A 32 -17.36 -6.22 -5.10
CA ARG A 32 -16.60 -5.18 -5.81
C ARG A 32 -15.77 -4.29 -4.89
N THR A 33 -15.41 -4.76 -3.71
CA THR A 33 -14.55 -4.00 -2.80
C THR A 33 -13.17 -3.80 -3.45
N ILE A 34 -12.60 -2.62 -3.29
CA ILE A 34 -11.26 -2.36 -3.82
C ILE A 34 -10.25 -3.03 -2.91
N GLY A 35 -9.57 -4.07 -3.42
CA GLY A 35 -8.48 -4.76 -2.73
C GLY A 35 -7.18 -3.97 -2.81
N LEU A 36 -6.33 -4.08 -1.79
CA LEU A 36 -5.01 -3.47 -1.77
C LEU A 36 -3.91 -4.53 -1.69
N ASP A 37 -2.84 -4.32 -2.44
CA ASP A 37 -1.61 -5.10 -2.34
C ASP A 37 -0.39 -4.18 -2.48
N VAL A 38 0.76 -4.61 -1.95
CA VAL A 38 2.03 -3.90 -2.08
C VAL A 38 3.07 -4.84 -2.62
N TYR A 39 3.57 -4.54 -3.82
CA TYR A 39 4.64 -5.28 -4.46
C TYR A 39 5.92 -5.24 -3.62
N THR A 40 6.57 -6.40 -3.46
CA THR A 40 7.80 -6.54 -2.67
C THR A 40 8.99 -6.79 -3.58
N GLU A 41 9.93 -5.86 -3.67
CA GLU A 41 11.26 -6.15 -4.18
C GLU A 41 12.18 -6.65 -3.05
N VAL A 42 13.13 -7.52 -3.39
CA VAL A 42 14.19 -7.94 -2.47
C VAL A 42 15.22 -6.82 -2.38
N GLN A 43 15.32 -6.12 -1.25
CA GLN A 43 16.30 -5.03 -1.05
C GLN A 43 17.20 -5.31 0.17
N THR A 44 18.44 -4.78 0.12
CA THR A 44 19.60 -5.33 0.84
C THR A 44 20.22 -4.44 1.93
N ARG A 45 19.61 -3.30 2.33
CA ARG A 45 20.23 -2.39 3.32
C ARG A 45 19.25 -1.81 4.34
N GLY A 46 19.72 -1.69 5.59
CA GLY A 46 18.88 -1.40 6.75
C GLY A 46 18.87 0.07 7.18
N THR A 47 18.00 0.86 6.55
CA THR A 47 17.14 1.92 7.15
C THR A 47 16.02 2.29 6.16
N GLU A 48 15.79 1.46 5.13
CA GLU A 48 14.98 1.76 3.97
C GLU A 48 13.51 1.43 4.24
N THR A 49 12.60 2.28 3.75
CA THR A 49 11.17 1.97 3.71
C THR A 49 10.96 0.81 2.75
N THR A 50 10.77 -0.38 3.31
CA THR A 50 10.46 -1.64 2.63
C THR A 50 9.02 -2.06 2.91
N THR A 51 8.49 -3.05 2.20
CA THR A 51 7.19 -3.62 2.53
C THR A 51 7.13 -4.10 3.99
N SER A 52 8.23 -4.65 4.53
CA SER A 52 8.31 -5.05 5.94
C SER A 52 8.17 -3.88 6.91
N THR A 53 8.81 -2.75 6.64
CA THR A 53 8.69 -1.55 7.49
C THR A 53 7.33 -0.87 7.32
N LEU A 54 6.72 -0.93 6.13
CA LEU A 54 5.34 -0.46 5.92
C LEU A 54 4.36 -1.25 6.80
N LYS A 55 4.51 -2.58 6.83
CA LYS A 55 3.67 -3.47 7.66
C LYS A 55 3.87 -3.25 9.15
N ALA A 56 5.12 -3.00 9.59
CA ALA A 56 5.47 -2.85 10.99
C ALA A 56 5.16 -1.46 11.57
N ASN A 57 5.15 -0.42 10.72
CA ASN A 57 5.02 0.97 11.14
C ASN A 57 3.64 1.55 10.79
N ALA A 58 3.59 2.81 10.37
CA ALA A 58 2.38 3.57 10.13
C ALA A 58 1.63 3.17 8.84
N GLY A 59 2.08 2.18 8.07
CA GLY A 59 1.50 1.92 6.75
C GLY A 59 1.70 3.10 5.78
N PHE A 60 0.70 3.35 4.93
CA PHE A 60 0.80 4.34 3.85
C PHE A 60 -0.52 5.09 3.62
N GLY A 61 -0.43 6.25 2.97
CA GLY A 61 -1.59 7.06 2.57
C GLY A 61 -1.92 6.89 1.09
N ILE A 62 -3.21 6.84 0.76
CA ILE A 62 -3.72 6.68 -0.61
C ILE A 62 -4.50 7.93 -1.04
N PHE A 63 -4.23 8.37 -2.26
CA PHE A 63 -5.11 9.26 -3.02
C PHE A 63 -5.75 8.50 -4.16
N ALA A 64 -7.03 8.76 -4.40
CA ALA A 64 -7.74 8.19 -5.52
C ALA A 64 -8.64 9.22 -6.19
N TYR A 65 -8.60 9.22 -7.53
CA TYR A 65 -9.25 10.17 -8.40
C TYR A 65 -10.14 9.41 -9.37
N GLN A 66 -11.46 9.57 -9.21
CA GLN A 66 -12.43 9.02 -10.14
C GLN A 66 -12.60 9.97 -11.33
N THR A 67 -12.53 9.40 -12.53
CA THR A 67 -12.70 10.07 -13.82
C THR A 67 -13.73 9.32 -14.66
N SER A 68 -14.21 9.94 -15.74
CA SER A 68 -15.02 9.22 -16.73
C SER A 68 -14.17 8.20 -17.51
N SER A 69 -14.76 7.48 -18.46
CA SER A 69 -14.02 6.58 -19.34
C SER A 69 -12.95 7.28 -20.19
N ALA A 70 -13.01 8.60 -20.35
CA ALA A 70 -11.97 9.40 -21.02
C ALA A 70 -10.62 9.40 -20.28
N GLY A 71 -10.61 9.09 -18.99
CA GLY A 71 -9.43 8.78 -18.20
C GLY A 71 -8.60 9.97 -17.71
N TRP A 72 -7.59 9.65 -16.93
CA TRP A 72 -6.80 10.58 -16.12
C TRP A 72 -6.10 11.65 -16.92
N ASN A 73 -5.41 11.28 -18.00
CA ASN A 73 -4.64 12.27 -18.76
C ASN A 73 -5.51 13.36 -19.39
N SER A 74 -6.75 13.04 -19.73
CA SER A 74 -7.73 13.96 -20.29
C SER A 74 -8.35 14.86 -19.22
N GLU A 75 -8.59 14.33 -18.02
CA GLU A 75 -9.42 14.98 -17.00
C GLU A 75 -8.63 15.59 -15.82
N LYS A 76 -7.38 15.17 -15.60
CA LYS A 76 -6.59 15.52 -14.40
C LYS A 76 -6.54 17.01 -14.08
N GLY A 77 -6.55 17.88 -15.08
CA GLY A 77 -6.52 19.34 -14.88
C GLY A 77 -7.71 19.89 -14.08
N ASN A 78 -8.82 19.15 -14.00
CA ASN A 78 -10.02 19.56 -13.26
C ASN A 78 -10.48 18.57 -12.18
N THR A 79 -9.82 17.42 -12.07
CA THR A 79 -10.19 16.37 -11.10
C THR A 79 -9.46 16.60 -9.77
N THR A 80 -10.22 16.59 -8.67
CA THR A 80 -9.71 16.58 -7.29
C THR A 80 -9.65 15.13 -6.76
N PRO A 81 -8.98 14.83 -5.62
CA PRO A 81 -8.99 13.51 -4.99
C PRO A 81 -10.38 13.17 -4.41
N ASN A 82 -11.34 13.00 -5.32
CA ASN A 82 -12.78 12.90 -5.07
C ASN A 82 -13.21 11.50 -4.62
N PHE A 83 -12.31 10.52 -4.63
CA PHE A 83 -12.61 9.12 -4.28
C PHE A 83 -11.95 8.69 -2.97
N MET A 84 -10.65 8.98 -2.81
CA MET A 84 -9.90 8.83 -1.56
C MET A 84 -8.95 10.01 -1.39
N TYR A 85 -8.88 10.56 -0.18
CA TYR A 85 -7.95 11.61 0.20
C TYR A 85 -7.22 11.21 1.47
N ASN A 86 -5.91 10.96 1.36
CA ASN A 86 -5.07 10.46 2.45
C ASN A 86 -5.70 9.28 3.22
N GLU A 87 -6.30 8.34 2.47
CA GLU A 87 -6.92 7.15 3.08
C GLU A 87 -5.81 6.28 3.67
N HIS A 88 -6.00 5.88 4.93
CA HIS A 88 -4.96 5.21 5.70
C HIS A 88 -5.00 3.70 5.45
N ALA A 89 -3.99 3.19 4.74
CA ALA A 89 -3.80 1.77 4.53
C ALA A 89 -2.85 1.17 5.58
N THR A 90 -3.33 0.14 6.28
CA THR A 90 -2.59 -0.55 7.35
C THR A 90 -2.58 -2.07 7.13
N TRP A 91 -1.54 -2.72 7.63
CA TRP A 91 -1.43 -4.17 7.60
C TRP A 91 -2.05 -4.77 8.86
N THR A 92 -3.05 -5.62 8.71
CA THR A 92 -3.67 -6.33 9.82
C THR A 92 -3.60 -7.82 9.57
N SER A 93 -2.95 -8.55 10.49
CA SER A 93 -2.70 -10.00 10.41
C SER A 93 -1.95 -10.43 9.15
N ASP A 94 -2.66 -10.57 8.04
CA ASP A 94 -2.23 -11.17 6.79
C ASP A 94 -2.62 -10.36 5.53
N SER A 95 -3.25 -9.19 5.69
CA SER A 95 -3.74 -8.40 4.57
C SER A 95 -3.63 -6.88 4.79
N TRP A 96 -3.57 -6.14 3.68
CA TRP A 96 -3.71 -4.69 3.67
C TRP A 96 -5.19 -4.30 3.70
N GLY A 97 -5.54 -3.36 4.57
CA GLY A 97 -6.89 -2.84 4.70
C GLY A 97 -6.92 -1.34 4.97
N TYR A 98 -8.11 -0.77 4.87
CA TYR A 98 -8.41 0.65 5.11
C TYR A 98 -9.81 0.74 5.70
N THR A 99 -10.09 1.79 6.49
CA THR A 99 -11.30 1.86 7.30
C THR A 99 -12.52 2.29 6.48
N ASN A 100 -12.35 3.25 5.57
CA ASN A 100 -13.46 3.76 4.77
C ASN A 100 -13.62 2.93 3.50
N LEU A 101 -14.31 1.79 3.60
CA LEU A 101 -14.54 0.89 2.47
C LEU A 101 -15.04 1.62 1.21
N ARG A 102 -14.50 1.22 0.06
CA ARG A 102 -14.85 1.73 -1.26
C ARG A 102 -15.04 0.58 -2.23
N PHE A 103 -15.86 0.84 -3.24
CA PHE A 103 -16.23 -0.15 -4.24
C PHE A 103 -15.88 0.37 -5.63
N TRP A 104 -15.52 -0.54 -6.52
CA TRP A 104 -15.35 -0.21 -7.93
C TRP A 104 -16.66 0.33 -8.54
N PRO A 105 -16.59 1.32 -9.45
CA PRO A 105 -17.77 1.80 -10.16
C PRO A 105 -18.50 0.68 -10.89
N ILE A 106 -19.82 0.84 -11.05
CA ILE A 106 -20.64 -0.10 -11.83
C ILE A 106 -20.53 0.17 -13.32
N ASP A 107 -20.30 1.43 -13.69
CA ASP A 107 -20.16 1.91 -15.05
C ASP A 107 -18.70 1.96 -15.52
N ASP A 108 -18.47 2.58 -16.67
CA ASP A 108 -17.18 2.67 -17.35
C ASP A 108 -16.22 3.71 -16.74
N LYS A 109 -16.54 4.23 -15.55
CA LYS A 109 -15.66 5.14 -14.81
C LYS A 109 -14.38 4.45 -14.40
N LYS A 110 -13.33 5.26 -14.32
CA LYS A 110 -11.97 4.83 -13.98
C LYS A 110 -11.50 5.49 -12.70
N ILE A 111 -10.66 4.80 -11.95
CA ILE A 111 -10.02 5.33 -10.74
C ILE A 111 -8.51 5.33 -10.93
N THR A 112 -7.90 6.49 -10.73
CA THR A 112 -6.45 6.65 -10.70
C THR A 112 -5.96 6.78 -9.27
N PHE A 113 -4.95 6.00 -8.90
CA PHE A 113 -4.39 5.96 -7.56
C PHE A 113 -3.00 6.60 -7.50
N PHE A 114 -2.69 7.16 -6.34
CA PHE A 114 -1.34 7.55 -5.92
C PHE A 114 -1.16 7.15 -4.46
N ALA A 115 0.07 6.86 -4.05
CA ALA A 115 0.35 6.54 -2.65
C ALA A 115 1.67 7.14 -2.17
N TYR A 116 1.82 7.27 -0.86
CA TYR A 116 3.07 7.66 -0.23
C TYR A 116 3.23 7.00 1.14
N ALA A 117 4.46 6.87 1.59
CA ALA A 117 4.76 6.38 2.93
C ALA A 117 6.04 7.02 3.50
N PRO A 118 6.17 7.11 4.84
CA PRO A 118 5.21 6.67 5.87
C PRO A 118 3.96 7.56 5.94
N TYR A 119 2.84 6.99 6.40
CA TYR A 119 1.59 7.73 6.59
C TYR A 119 1.74 8.93 7.55
N GLU A 120 1.04 10.03 7.24
CA GLU A 120 0.94 11.24 8.06
C GLU A 120 -0.52 11.48 8.44
N SER A 121 -0.82 11.49 9.74
CA SER A 121 -2.19 11.67 10.23
C SER A 121 -2.65 13.13 10.20
N LYS A 122 -1.71 14.09 10.17
CA LYS A 122 -2.00 15.53 10.14
C LYS A 122 -1.40 16.17 8.89
N PRO A 123 -1.94 15.84 7.70
CA PRO A 123 -1.34 16.19 6.41
C PRO A 123 -1.31 17.70 6.11
N GLU A 124 -2.04 18.52 6.85
CA GLU A 124 -2.04 19.99 6.70
C GLU A 124 -0.79 20.64 7.31
N VAL A 125 -0.20 19.99 8.33
CA VAL A 125 0.89 20.57 9.13
C VAL A 125 2.12 19.67 9.24
N GLY A 126 2.02 18.39 8.86
CA GLY A 126 3.15 17.45 8.87
C GLY A 126 3.69 17.15 10.26
N THR A 127 2.81 16.85 11.22
CA THR A 127 3.23 16.67 12.62
C THR A 127 4.05 15.41 12.83
N ASP A 128 3.61 14.30 12.22
CA ASP A 128 4.18 12.99 12.53
C ASP A 128 5.46 12.76 11.75
N GLN A 129 5.48 13.08 10.46
CA GLN A 129 6.52 12.72 9.51
C GLN A 129 7.18 13.92 8.83
N LYS A 130 6.74 15.16 9.13
CA LYS A 130 7.14 16.36 8.41
C LYS A 130 6.75 16.32 6.93
N ILE A 131 5.59 15.73 6.66
CA ILE A 131 4.97 15.60 5.34
C ILE A 131 3.71 16.48 5.31
N THR A 132 3.66 17.45 4.41
CA THR A 132 2.44 18.23 4.14
C THR A 132 1.91 17.87 2.76
N LEU A 133 0.63 17.53 2.66
CA LEU A 133 -0.01 17.10 1.41
C LEU A 133 -0.75 18.26 0.74
N SER A 134 -0.87 18.22 -0.59
CA SER A 134 -1.80 19.07 -1.33
C SER A 134 -3.22 18.92 -0.78
N GLY A 135 -3.95 20.01 -0.62
CA GLY A 135 -5.29 20.00 -0.02
C GLY A 135 -6.33 19.19 -0.82
N GLN A 136 -7.39 18.76 -0.15
CA GLN A 136 -8.45 17.90 -0.72
C GLN A 136 -9.17 18.49 -1.96
N ASN A 137 -9.16 19.82 -2.11
CA ASN A 137 -9.75 20.52 -3.24
C ASN A 137 -8.73 20.87 -4.34
N ALA A 138 -7.46 20.47 -4.19
CA ALA A 138 -6.45 20.66 -5.21
C ALA A 138 -6.76 19.79 -6.44
N LYS A 139 -6.60 20.38 -7.62
CA LYS A 139 -6.80 19.72 -8.90
C LYS A 139 -5.48 19.13 -9.40
N GLY A 140 -5.57 18.00 -10.11
CA GLY A 140 -4.41 17.32 -10.65
C GLY A 140 -3.77 16.33 -9.68
N ALA A 141 -2.60 15.83 -10.06
CA ALA A 141 -1.84 14.89 -9.24
C ALA A 141 -1.49 15.51 -7.87
N PRO A 142 -1.48 14.71 -6.79
CA PRO A 142 -1.17 15.23 -5.47
C PRO A 142 0.28 15.69 -5.40
N THR A 143 0.55 16.66 -4.52
CA THR A 143 1.92 17.10 -4.21
C THR A 143 2.24 16.87 -2.74
N ILE A 144 3.52 16.66 -2.47
CA ILE A 144 4.06 16.46 -1.12
C ILE A 144 5.13 17.52 -0.89
N THR A 145 4.95 18.30 0.17
CA THR A 145 6.01 19.14 0.75
C THR A 145 6.64 18.35 1.89
N PHE A 146 7.96 18.21 1.87
CA PHE A 146 8.71 17.41 2.83
C PHE A 146 9.81 18.22 3.48
N GLU A 147 9.89 18.18 4.81
CA GLU A 147 10.98 18.76 5.59
C GLU A 147 11.83 17.65 6.22
N VAL A 148 13.14 17.72 6.03
CA VAL A 148 14.07 16.73 6.58
C VAL A 148 14.14 16.85 8.10
N LYS A 149 13.81 15.78 8.82
CA LYS A 149 14.01 15.70 10.27
C LYS A 149 15.49 15.62 10.63
N THR A 150 15.97 16.63 11.34
CA THR A 150 17.37 16.75 11.78
C THR A 150 17.56 16.43 13.28
N SER A 151 16.48 16.08 13.98
CA SER A 151 16.48 15.68 15.39
C SER A 151 17.30 14.42 15.66
N ASN A 152 17.62 14.18 16.92
CA ASN A 152 18.29 12.95 17.40
C ASN A 152 19.56 12.61 16.61
N ASN A 153 20.38 13.62 16.29
CA ASN A 153 21.59 13.46 15.48
C ASN A 153 21.33 12.75 14.14
N TRP A 154 20.28 13.16 13.42
CA TRP A 154 19.93 12.65 12.08
C TRP A 154 19.46 11.18 12.08
N LYS A 155 19.07 10.63 13.24
CA LYS A 155 18.57 9.25 13.32
C LYS A 155 17.07 9.15 13.04
N ASP A 156 16.34 10.25 13.14
CA ASP A 156 14.89 10.29 12.92
C ASP A 156 14.54 10.66 11.47
N MET A 157 15.52 10.59 10.56
CA MET A 157 15.30 10.91 9.15
C MET A 157 14.29 9.94 8.55
N ILE A 158 13.36 10.50 7.78
CA ILE A 158 12.34 9.73 7.08
C ILE A 158 12.84 9.38 5.69
N ASP A 159 12.72 8.10 5.34
CA ASP A 159 12.85 7.63 3.98
C ASP A 159 11.49 7.70 3.29
N LEU A 160 11.25 8.82 2.61
CA LEU A 160 10.02 9.07 1.86
C LEU A 160 10.00 8.21 0.59
N VAL A 161 8.96 7.41 0.47
CA VAL A 161 8.66 6.64 -0.75
C VAL A 161 7.30 7.05 -1.30
N THR A 162 7.17 7.02 -2.61
CA THR A 162 5.92 7.34 -3.31
C THR A 162 5.60 6.30 -4.37
N ASP A 163 4.33 6.24 -4.75
CA ASP A 163 3.88 5.52 -5.92
C ASP A 163 3.00 6.42 -6.79
N CYS A 164 3.46 6.65 -8.02
CA CYS A 164 2.75 7.35 -9.07
C CYS A 164 2.86 6.61 -10.42
N HIS A 165 3.21 5.31 -10.41
CA HIS A 165 3.43 4.55 -11.64
C HIS A 165 2.14 4.38 -12.43
N THR A 166 2.27 4.18 -13.75
CA THR A 166 1.11 4.23 -14.66
C THR A 166 0.15 3.06 -14.52
N ALA A 167 0.59 1.90 -14.00
CA ALA A 167 -0.26 0.71 -13.90
C ALA A 167 -1.29 0.75 -12.74
N ILE A 168 -1.22 1.78 -11.88
CA ILE A 168 -2.28 2.11 -10.91
C ILE A 168 -3.11 3.32 -11.33
N GLN A 169 -2.98 3.79 -12.57
CA GLN A 169 -3.80 4.84 -13.17
C GLN A 169 -4.87 4.23 -14.06
N ASP A 170 -6.03 4.89 -14.18
CA ASP A 170 -7.14 4.50 -15.03
C ASP A 170 -7.68 3.07 -14.78
N GLN A 171 -7.70 2.65 -13.51
CA GLN A 171 -8.10 1.32 -13.08
C GLN A 171 -9.62 1.12 -13.07
N THR A 172 -10.04 -0.13 -13.28
CA THR A 172 -11.43 -0.61 -13.19
C THR A 172 -11.48 -1.89 -12.35
N ASN A 173 -12.67 -2.42 -12.07
CA ASN A 173 -12.82 -3.72 -11.39
C ASN A 173 -12.09 -4.87 -12.11
N GLU A 174 -12.03 -4.82 -13.44
CA GLU A 174 -11.37 -5.85 -14.26
C GLU A 174 -9.83 -5.70 -14.24
N SER A 175 -9.33 -4.51 -13.87
CA SER A 175 -7.89 -4.28 -13.70
C SER A 175 -7.38 -5.08 -12.51
N ASN A 176 -6.45 -6.01 -12.77
CA ASN A 176 -5.77 -6.81 -11.75
C ASN A 176 -6.75 -7.46 -10.73
N LYS A 177 -7.89 -7.98 -11.21
CA LYS A 177 -8.89 -8.69 -10.38
C LYS A 177 -9.40 -7.84 -9.20
N GLY A 178 -9.66 -6.56 -9.46
CA GLY A 178 -10.18 -5.61 -8.48
C GLY A 178 -9.18 -5.21 -7.38
N THR A 179 -7.90 -5.58 -7.52
CA THR A 179 -6.84 -5.28 -6.55
C THR A 179 -5.87 -4.24 -7.09
N VAL A 180 -5.65 -3.17 -6.34
CA VAL A 180 -4.63 -2.15 -6.65
C VAL A 180 -3.32 -2.59 -6.02
N GLN A 181 -2.33 -2.92 -6.85
CA GLN A 181 -1.00 -3.29 -6.39
C GLN A 181 -0.05 -2.09 -6.45
N PHE A 182 0.33 -1.57 -5.28
CA PHE A 182 1.27 -0.46 -5.18
C PHE A 182 2.72 -0.91 -5.32
N LYS A 183 3.54 -0.09 -5.96
CA LYS A 183 4.98 -0.24 -6.11
C LYS A 183 5.70 1.05 -5.68
N PHE A 184 6.09 1.09 -4.42
CA PHE A 184 6.79 2.23 -3.84
C PHE A 184 8.21 2.39 -4.38
N SER A 185 8.58 3.64 -4.67
CA SER A 185 9.93 4.05 -5.08
C SER A 185 10.47 5.11 -4.12
N HIS A 186 11.76 5.03 -3.79
CA HIS A 186 12.45 6.06 -3.00
C HIS A 186 12.58 7.35 -3.82
N VAL A 187 12.18 8.48 -3.23
CA VAL A 187 12.27 9.80 -3.87
C VAL A 187 13.37 10.69 -3.30
N LEU A 188 14.06 10.23 -2.26
CA LEU A 188 15.17 10.92 -1.62
C LEU A 188 16.52 10.32 -2.05
N THR A 189 17.59 11.11 -1.95
CA THR A 189 18.96 10.61 -2.20
C THR A 189 19.57 10.09 -0.91
N GLN A 190 19.99 8.82 -0.88
CA GLN A 190 20.77 8.26 0.22
C GLN A 190 22.26 8.58 0.05
N ILE A 191 22.87 9.24 1.03
CA ILE A 191 24.31 9.49 1.09
C ILE A 191 24.95 8.54 2.11
N ALA A 192 25.92 7.75 1.65
CA ALA A 192 26.73 6.88 2.51
C ALA A 192 28.22 7.27 2.42
N VAL A 193 28.80 7.78 3.51
CA VAL A 193 30.23 8.13 3.55
C VAL A 193 31.00 7.02 4.27
N SER A 194 32.04 6.49 3.62
CA SER A 194 32.98 5.53 4.21
C SER A 194 34.39 6.11 4.19
N ILE A 195 35.05 6.13 5.34
CA ILE A 195 36.44 6.56 5.47
C ILE A 195 37.29 5.33 5.79
N ARG A 196 38.31 5.09 4.95
CA ARG A 196 39.34 4.07 5.20
C ARG A 196 40.70 4.75 5.29
N PRO A 197 41.36 4.79 6.46
CA PRO A 197 42.71 5.32 6.55
C PRO A 197 43.68 4.42 5.78
N ARG A 198 44.68 5.02 5.14
CA ARG A 198 45.82 4.29 4.56
C ARG A 198 46.75 3.81 5.68
N ALA A 199 47.43 2.70 5.47
CA ALA A 199 48.33 2.06 6.44
C ALA A 199 49.43 2.98 7.00
N CYS A 200 49.79 4.04 6.28
CA CYS A 200 50.75 5.06 6.72
C CYS A 200 50.25 5.96 7.87
N PHE A 201 48.99 5.86 8.30
CA PHE A 201 48.42 6.62 9.42
C PHE A 201 48.35 5.86 10.75
N SER A 202 48.99 4.68 10.91
CA SER A 202 49.11 4.03 12.23
C SER A 202 50.41 3.22 12.37
N PRO A 203 51.39 3.68 13.17
CA PRO A 203 52.49 2.86 13.66
C PRO A 203 52.10 1.99 14.89
N SER A 204 50.91 2.15 15.45
CA SER A 204 50.50 1.43 16.65
C SER A 204 48.98 1.27 16.75
N TYR A 205 48.59 0.03 17.04
CA TYR A 205 47.26 -0.47 17.36
C TYR A 205 46.25 -0.69 16.21
N ASN A 206 46.08 -1.98 15.93
CA ASN A 206 45.02 -2.62 15.16
C ASN A 206 43.59 -2.20 15.59
N LYS A 207 42.70 -2.21 14.58
CA LYS A 207 41.22 -2.03 14.60
C LYS A 207 40.69 -0.60 14.44
N VAL A 208 40.96 0.05 13.31
CA VAL A 208 40.03 1.07 12.80
C VAL A 208 38.92 0.36 12.02
N LYS A 209 37.76 0.16 12.64
CA LYS A 209 36.57 -0.34 11.95
C LYS A 209 36.06 0.76 11.01
N SER A 210 35.78 0.40 9.76
CA SER A 210 35.03 1.23 8.81
C SER A 210 33.76 1.76 9.49
N GLN A 211 33.59 3.07 9.54
CA GLN A 211 32.32 3.68 9.93
C GLN A 211 31.60 4.12 8.65
N THR A 212 30.35 3.68 8.50
CA THR A 212 29.45 4.12 7.45
C THR A 212 28.27 4.80 8.10
N LYS A 213 27.98 6.04 7.72
CA LYS A 213 26.76 6.75 8.09
C LYS A 213 25.92 6.96 6.84
N HIS A 214 24.62 6.66 6.96
CA HIS A 214 23.61 6.88 5.92
C HIS A 214 22.79 8.12 6.29
N VAL A 215 22.57 9.03 5.33
CA VAL A 215 21.81 10.28 5.50
C VAL A 215 20.98 10.52 4.23
N TRP A 216 19.70 10.82 4.34
CA TRP A 216 18.81 11.13 3.20
C TRP A 216 18.75 12.65 2.90
N LEU A 217 19.11 13.09 1.70
CA LEU A 217 18.98 14.50 1.30
C LEU A 217 17.85 14.71 0.28
N LEU A 218 17.20 15.87 0.38
CA LEU A 218 16.26 16.36 -0.63
C LEU A 218 17.06 16.74 -1.88
N THR A 219 16.77 16.10 -3.00
CA THR A 219 17.36 16.47 -4.29
C THR A 219 16.66 17.73 -4.79
N LEU A 220 17.34 18.87 -4.80
CA LEU A 220 16.92 20.02 -5.61
C LEU A 220 17.23 19.69 -7.07
N LEU A 221 16.19 19.46 -7.87
CA LEU A 221 16.24 19.54 -9.33
C LEU A 221 15.85 20.95 -9.77
#